data_AF-A0A7S3LPC2-F1
#
_entry.id   AF-A0A7S3LPC2-F1
#
_cell.length_a   1.000
_cell.length_b   1.000
_cell.length_c   1.000
_cell.angle_alpha   90.00
_cell.angle_beta   90.00
_cell.angle_gamma   90.00
#
_symmetry.space_group_name_H-M   'P 1'
#
loop_
_entity.id
_entity.type
_entity.pdbx_description
1 polymer ?
#
loop_
_entity_poly.entity_id
_entity_poly.type
_entity_poly.pdbx_seq_one_letter_code
_entity_poly.pdbx_strand_id
1 'polypeptide(L)'
;MGRERLVFKKIKQDYPGLVWCLDNMDDSCRIVAESFAEGLAKTPEKKIFAWYGDVDHEGVMKSKYLNDKEHVIPINEDLKKISKWSDDQGAGSNLVPSSSRIKVGLLGARGYVGREFAKLLGKHPDLELTSASSRALAGLRVVDCFGLDKSDTKIGIGSDLRFETVEPEDFAKLTSSQEVELWVLALPNGLAPRFLELLTDQPRLMIDLGADFRFDDTWTYGLPERPGAREKLAKATRISNPGCYATGAQVGLMPLLQPKVGNSAVKVADGVPSVFGVSGYSGAGTSPSPKNDPKCLNDNLMPYTLTNHIHEREATRHLGSQIAFMPHVAPFFQGISLTITLYLERKENGEFPTAEEVAEYYGEYYKDEPLIQVNLDPKDIPNVRDVMFKHHVVVGGFNVDPKTGRLVVISLIDNLLKGAATQALQNINIALGVDELCGIRESS
;
A
#
# COMPACT_ATOMS: atom_id res chain seq x y z
N MET A 1 -10.89 -5.06 14.96
CA MET A 1 -10.11 -6.31 14.76
C MET A 1 -8.61 -6.17 14.99
N GLY A 2 -7.90 -5.14 14.49
CA GLY A 2 -6.44 -5.03 14.66
C GLY A 2 -5.96 -4.81 16.11
N ARG A 3 -6.64 -3.94 16.87
CA ARG A 3 -6.29 -3.66 18.28
C ARG A 3 -6.64 -4.82 19.23
N GLU A 4 -7.78 -5.50 19.02
CA GLU A 4 -8.15 -6.65 19.86
C GLU A 4 -7.17 -7.83 19.67
N ARG A 5 -6.67 -8.07 18.45
CA ARG A 5 -5.64 -9.09 18.21
C ARG A 5 -4.31 -8.80 18.90
N LEU A 6 -3.91 -7.53 19.00
CA LEU A 6 -2.75 -7.12 19.78
C LEU A 6 -2.93 -7.38 21.28
N VAL A 7 -4.14 -7.15 21.80
CA VAL A 7 -4.47 -7.41 23.22
C VAL A 7 -4.32 -8.90 23.54
N PHE A 8 -4.91 -9.78 22.75
CA PHE A 8 -4.82 -11.22 23.00
C PHE A 8 -3.41 -11.79 22.75
N LYS A 9 -2.63 -11.22 21.82
CA LYS A 9 -1.20 -11.56 21.65
C LYS A 9 -0.38 -11.22 22.91
N LYS A 10 -0.70 -10.10 23.57
CA LYS A 10 -0.06 -9.69 24.83
C LYS A 10 -0.52 -10.55 26.02
N ILE A 11 -1.81 -10.90 26.07
CA ILE A 11 -2.34 -11.85 27.07
C ILE A 11 -1.62 -13.20 27.00
N LYS A 12 -1.32 -13.73 25.81
CA LYS A 12 -0.53 -14.98 25.66
C LYS A 12 0.92 -14.87 26.15
N GLN A 13 1.49 -13.67 26.20
CA GLN A 13 2.83 -13.46 26.74
C GLN A 13 2.82 -13.47 28.27
N ASP A 14 1.75 -12.93 28.87
CA ASP A 14 1.64 -12.77 30.32
C ASP A 14 1.00 -14.00 31.01
N TYR A 15 0.20 -14.78 30.28
CA TYR A 15 -0.51 -15.95 30.80
C TYR A 15 -0.22 -17.19 29.95
N PRO A 16 0.40 -18.26 30.52
CA PRO A 16 0.74 -19.48 29.79
C PRO A 16 -0.49 -20.34 29.42
N GLY A 17 -1.64 -20.06 30.04
CA GLY A 17 -2.92 -20.66 29.68
C GLY A 17 -4.08 -19.90 30.34
N LEU A 18 -5.25 -19.89 29.69
CA LEU A 18 -6.40 -19.11 30.14
C LEU A 18 -7.71 -19.80 29.73
N VAL A 19 -8.75 -19.66 30.56
CA VAL A 19 -10.15 -20.06 30.26
C VAL A 19 -11.03 -18.82 30.39
N TRP A 20 -11.94 -18.58 29.43
CA TRP A 20 -12.88 -17.46 29.47
C TRP A 20 -14.26 -17.83 28.94
N CYS A 21 -15.28 -17.05 29.31
CA CYS A 21 -16.68 -17.21 28.90
C CYS A 21 -17.05 -16.21 27.80
N LEU A 22 -17.73 -16.66 26.75
CA LEU A 22 -18.08 -15.84 25.58
C LEU A 22 -19.45 -15.14 25.68
N ASP A 23 -20.29 -15.52 26.65
CA ASP A 23 -21.72 -15.16 26.64
C ASP A 23 -22.02 -13.66 26.84
N ASN A 24 -21.07 -12.86 27.33
CA ASN A 24 -21.23 -11.41 27.60
C ASN A 24 -20.32 -10.53 26.71
N MET A 25 -19.75 -11.09 25.65
CA MET A 25 -18.93 -10.34 24.69
C MET A 25 -19.79 -9.83 23.54
N ASP A 26 -19.50 -8.64 23.03
CA ASP A 26 -20.06 -8.18 21.75
C ASP A 26 -19.57 -9.07 20.59
N ASP A 27 -20.29 -9.06 19.46
CA ASP A 27 -20.02 -9.97 18.33
C ASP A 27 -18.59 -9.82 17.77
N SER A 28 -18.04 -8.61 17.75
CA SER A 28 -16.66 -8.35 17.32
C SER A 28 -15.64 -8.95 18.29
N CYS A 29 -15.80 -8.74 19.59
CA CYS A 29 -14.92 -9.29 20.62
C CYS A 29 -15.03 -10.82 20.66
N ARG A 30 -16.22 -11.36 20.45
CA ARG A 30 -16.48 -12.80 20.45
C ARG A 30 -15.77 -13.51 19.30
N ILE A 31 -15.87 -13.00 18.07
CA ILE A 31 -15.18 -13.58 16.90
C ILE A 31 -13.66 -13.59 17.12
N VAL A 32 -13.12 -12.50 17.67
CA VAL A 32 -11.70 -12.41 17.97
C VAL A 32 -11.34 -13.41 19.07
N ALA A 33 -12.05 -13.42 20.19
CA ALA A 33 -11.81 -14.33 21.30
C ALA A 33 -11.90 -15.81 20.87
N GLU A 34 -12.89 -16.19 20.07
CA GLU A 34 -13.01 -17.54 19.49
C GLU A 34 -11.81 -17.90 18.61
N SER A 35 -11.32 -16.97 17.78
CA SER A 35 -10.13 -17.19 16.93
C SER A 35 -8.82 -17.39 17.71
N PHE A 36 -8.78 -17.03 19.00
CA PHE A 36 -7.62 -17.22 19.88
C PHE A 36 -7.68 -18.51 20.70
N ALA A 37 -8.82 -19.21 20.69
CA ALA A 37 -9.02 -20.44 21.45
C ALA A 37 -8.38 -21.65 20.76
N GLU A 38 -7.76 -22.52 21.56
CA GLU A 38 -7.35 -23.86 21.14
C GLU A 38 -8.46 -24.88 21.35
N GLY A 39 -9.41 -24.58 22.24
CA GLY A 39 -10.59 -25.40 22.48
C GLY A 39 -11.82 -24.60 22.89
N LEU A 40 -12.99 -25.15 22.56
CA LEU A 40 -14.30 -24.61 22.90
C LEU A 40 -15.16 -25.71 23.53
N ALA A 41 -15.94 -25.36 24.54
CA ALA A 41 -16.89 -26.26 25.17
C ALA A 41 -18.14 -25.54 25.62
N LYS A 42 -19.25 -26.26 25.60
CA LYS A 42 -20.56 -25.75 25.99
C LYS A 42 -21.07 -26.49 27.21
N THR A 43 -21.48 -25.75 28.22
CA THR A 43 -22.07 -26.30 29.44
C THR A 43 -23.53 -26.71 29.21
N PRO A 44 -24.11 -27.58 30.08
CA PRO A 44 -25.55 -27.90 30.05
C PRO A 44 -26.47 -26.66 30.10
N GLU A 45 -26.02 -25.59 30.76
CA GLU A 45 -26.70 -24.29 30.88
C GLU A 45 -26.53 -23.41 29.62
N LYS A 46 -25.99 -23.97 28.53
CA LYS A 46 -25.73 -23.33 27.24
C LYS A 46 -24.65 -22.24 27.21
N LYS A 47 -23.87 -22.08 28.27
CA LYS A 47 -22.73 -21.14 28.27
C LYS A 47 -21.56 -21.66 27.45
N ILE A 48 -20.91 -20.81 26.67
CA ILE A 48 -19.76 -21.18 25.84
C ILE A 48 -18.46 -20.70 26.49
N PHE A 49 -17.54 -21.64 26.71
CA PHE A 49 -16.20 -21.39 27.22
C PHE A 49 -15.16 -21.68 26.15
N ALA A 50 -14.09 -20.89 26.20
CA ALA A 50 -12.95 -20.98 25.32
C ALA A 50 -11.67 -21.01 26.17
N TRP A 51 -10.65 -21.72 25.70
CA TRP A 51 -9.36 -21.80 26.38
C TRP A 51 -8.18 -21.96 25.43
N TYR A 52 -6.97 -21.69 25.94
CA TYR A 52 -5.69 -22.08 25.33
C TYR A 52 -4.68 -22.45 26.41
N GLY A 53 -3.65 -23.20 26.04
CA GLY A 53 -2.61 -23.66 26.95
C GLY A 53 -3.06 -24.82 27.84
N ASP A 54 -2.13 -25.33 28.65
CA ASP A 54 -2.38 -26.45 29.56
C ASP A 54 -3.09 -25.97 30.83
N VAL A 55 -4.42 -25.94 30.77
CA VAL A 55 -5.31 -25.49 31.85
C VAL A 55 -6.36 -26.55 32.17
N ASP A 56 -6.72 -26.67 33.46
CA ASP A 56 -7.83 -27.52 33.93
C ASP A 56 -9.21 -26.91 33.58
N HIS A 57 -9.48 -26.88 32.27
CA HIS A 57 -10.68 -26.33 31.69
C HIS A 57 -11.95 -27.10 32.14
N GLU A 58 -11.86 -28.42 32.32
CA GLU A 58 -12.98 -29.20 32.85
C GLU A 58 -13.31 -28.86 34.31
N GLY A 59 -12.30 -28.69 35.17
CA GLY A 59 -12.49 -28.27 36.56
C GLY A 59 -13.08 -26.87 36.66
N VAL A 60 -12.60 -25.92 35.85
CA VAL A 60 -13.11 -24.53 35.81
C VAL A 60 -14.57 -24.49 35.35
N MET A 61 -14.93 -25.25 34.31
CA MET A 61 -16.30 -25.32 33.81
C MET A 61 -17.28 -26.01 34.78
N LYS A 62 -16.80 -26.94 35.61
CA LYS A 62 -17.59 -27.64 36.64
C LYS A 62 -17.63 -26.90 37.98
N SER A 63 -16.82 -25.85 38.16
CA SER A 63 -16.73 -25.11 39.41
C SER A 63 -17.99 -24.24 39.66
N LYS A 64 -18.46 -24.22 40.91
CA LYS A 64 -19.57 -23.33 41.34
C LYS A 64 -19.21 -21.84 41.33
N TYR A 65 -17.95 -21.49 41.06
CA TYR A 65 -17.39 -20.14 41.19
C TYR A 65 -17.68 -19.20 40.01
N LEU A 66 -18.38 -19.67 38.97
CA LEU A 66 -18.77 -18.84 37.81
C LEU A 66 -19.84 -17.76 38.12
N ASN A 67 -20.36 -17.74 39.35
CA ASN A 67 -21.27 -16.69 39.83
C ASN A 67 -20.64 -15.78 40.90
N ASP A 68 -19.40 -16.01 41.32
CA ASP A 68 -18.73 -15.15 42.32
C ASP A 68 -17.94 -14.04 41.64
N LYS A 69 -18.37 -12.79 41.88
CA LYS A 69 -17.76 -11.56 41.35
C LYS A 69 -16.32 -11.31 41.82
N GLU A 70 -15.78 -12.12 42.73
CA GLU A 70 -14.48 -11.88 43.35
C GLU A 70 -13.30 -12.60 42.68
N HIS A 71 -13.52 -13.59 41.80
CA HIS A 71 -12.42 -14.34 41.14
C HIS A 71 -12.48 -14.37 39.60
N VAL A 72 -13.42 -13.62 39.00
CA VAL A 72 -13.34 -13.25 37.58
C VAL A 72 -12.56 -11.94 37.54
N ILE A 73 -11.30 -11.95 37.08
CA ILE A 73 -10.59 -10.70 36.74
C ILE A 73 -11.42 -10.07 35.60
N PRO A 74 -12.14 -8.97 35.84
CA PRO A 74 -12.83 -8.29 34.77
C PRO A 74 -11.72 -7.69 33.91
N ILE A 75 -11.61 -8.12 32.65
CA ILE A 75 -10.72 -7.53 31.63
C ILE A 75 -10.89 -5.98 31.57
N ASN A 76 -11.97 -5.45 32.14
CA ASN A 76 -12.30 -4.04 32.23
C ASN A 76 -11.43 -3.20 33.20
N GLU A 77 -10.83 -3.76 34.26
CA GLU A 77 -10.04 -2.94 35.21
C GLU A 77 -8.58 -2.74 34.79
N ASP A 78 -7.94 -3.73 34.16
CA ASP A 78 -6.58 -3.55 33.63
C ASP A 78 -6.56 -2.75 32.32
N LEU A 79 -7.64 -2.78 31.53
CA LEU A 79 -7.81 -1.86 30.40
C LEU A 79 -7.92 -0.40 30.83
N LYS A 80 -8.46 -0.10 32.02
CA LYS A 80 -8.49 1.27 32.59
C LYS A 80 -7.13 1.72 33.14
N LYS A 81 -6.24 0.80 33.53
CA LYS A 81 -4.87 1.16 33.93
C LYS A 81 -4.00 1.51 32.73
N ILE A 82 -4.27 0.91 31.56
CA ILE A 82 -3.58 1.24 30.31
C ILE A 82 -3.91 2.67 29.84
N SER A 83 -5.11 3.19 30.12
CA SER A 83 -5.49 4.56 29.76
C SER A 83 -4.79 5.66 30.58
N LYS A 84 -4.06 5.32 31.65
CA LYS A 84 -3.29 6.28 32.45
C LYS A 84 -1.81 6.33 32.08
N TRP A 85 -1.32 5.38 31.29
CA TRP A 85 0.06 5.38 30.81
C TRP A 85 0.26 6.29 29.58
N SER A 86 -0.83 6.81 29.00
CA SER A 86 -0.82 7.73 27.86
C SER A 86 -0.65 9.21 28.23
N ASP A 87 -0.78 9.58 29.51
CA ASP A 87 -0.84 10.99 29.91
C ASP A 87 0.53 11.57 30.32
N ASP A 88 1.56 10.73 30.43
CA ASP A 88 2.88 11.16 30.91
C ASP A 88 3.96 10.61 29.98
N GLN A 89 3.98 11.09 28.72
CA GLN A 89 5.16 11.35 27.86
C GLN A 89 4.70 11.90 26.49
N GLY A 90 4.82 13.22 26.32
CA GLY A 90 5.13 13.93 25.06
C GLY A 90 4.37 13.58 23.77
N ALA A 91 3.35 14.40 23.46
CA ALA A 91 2.92 14.81 22.11
C ALA A 91 2.99 13.75 20.98
N GLY A 92 1.93 12.96 20.86
CA GLY A 92 1.59 12.18 19.66
C GLY A 92 0.10 11.92 19.69
N SER A 93 -0.63 12.38 18.67
CA SER A 93 -2.10 12.41 18.60
C SER A 93 -2.77 11.10 19.02
N ASN A 94 -3.44 11.13 20.17
CA ASN A 94 -4.42 10.15 20.61
C ASN A 94 -5.64 10.17 19.68
N LEU A 95 -5.69 9.26 18.71
CA LEU A 95 -6.92 8.98 17.95
C LEU A 95 -7.58 7.71 18.50
N VAL A 96 -8.55 7.97 19.38
CA VAL A 96 -9.77 7.16 19.49
C VAL A 96 -10.38 7.07 18.08
N PRO A 97 -10.89 5.91 17.61
CA PRO A 97 -11.63 5.88 16.34
C PRO A 97 -12.84 6.80 16.52
N SER A 98 -12.89 7.92 15.81
CA SER A 98 -14.14 8.68 15.72
C SER A 98 -15.18 7.79 15.06
N SER A 99 -16.42 7.85 15.53
CA SER A 99 -17.57 7.19 14.92
C SER A 99 -17.93 7.73 13.52
N SER A 100 -17.00 8.41 12.84
CA SER A 100 -17.13 9.06 11.54
C SER A 100 -15.90 8.75 10.69
N ARG A 101 -16.12 8.38 9.42
CA ARG A 101 -15.07 8.17 8.42
C ARG A 101 -14.27 9.45 8.19
N ILE A 102 -12.99 9.32 7.83
CA ILE A 102 -12.14 10.44 7.46
C ILE A 102 -12.59 10.95 6.09
N LYS A 103 -12.85 12.26 6.00
CA LYS A 103 -13.34 12.89 4.79
C LYS A 103 -12.21 13.13 3.80
N VAL A 104 -12.33 12.57 2.60
CA VAL A 104 -11.34 12.59 1.53
C VAL A 104 -11.82 13.47 0.38
N GLY A 105 -10.95 14.38 -0.06
CA GLY A 105 -11.08 15.13 -1.29
C GLY A 105 -10.16 14.58 -2.38
N LEU A 106 -10.70 14.35 -3.57
CA LEU A 106 -9.95 13.87 -4.73
C LEU A 106 -9.92 14.92 -5.83
N LEU A 107 -8.77 15.57 -6.02
CA LEU A 107 -8.57 16.47 -7.16
C LEU A 107 -8.20 15.66 -8.41
N GLY A 108 -8.82 15.94 -9.56
CA GLY A 108 -8.50 15.25 -10.81
C GLY A 108 -9.13 13.86 -10.95
N ALA A 109 -10.28 13.65 -10.31
CA ALA A 109 -10.95 12.36 -10.18
C ALA A 109 -11.33 11.66 -11.51
N ARG A 110 -11.40 12.40 -12.63
CA ARG A 110 -11.72 11.85 -13.96
C ARG A 110 -10.63 10.93 -14.53
N GLY A 111 -9.36 11.16 -14.22
CA GLY A 111 -8.23 10.43 -14.81
C GLY A 111 -8.28 8.93 -14.48
N TYR A 112 -7.54 8.10 -15.24
CA TYR A 112 -7.53 6.65 -15.01
C TYR A 112 -7.13 6.29 -13.57
N VAL A 113 -6.07 6.92 -13.04
CA VAL A 113 -5.63 6.69 -11.65
C VAL A 113 -6.66 7.18 -10.64
N GLY A 114 -7.26 8.36 -10.84
CA GLY A 114 -8.30 8.90 -9.95
C GLY A 114 -9.51 7.98 -9.85
N ARG A 115 -9.91 7.35 -10.97
CA ARG A 115 -10.97 6.34 -11.00
C ARG A 115 -10.61 5.09 -10.20
N GLU A 116 -9.42 4.53 -10.42
CA GLU A 116 -8.98 3.34 -9.67
C GLU A 116 -8.83 3.62 -8.18
N PHE A 117 -8.31 4.80 -7.82
CA PHE A 117 -8.21 5.24 -6.44
C PHE A 117 -9.60 5.36 -5.78
N ALA A 118 -10.56 6.00 -6.46
CA ALA A 118 -11.92 6.12 -5.94
C ALA A 118 -12.60 4.76 -5.74
N LYS A 119 -12.38 3.79 -6.64
CA LYS A 119 -12.89 2.42 -6.47
C LYS A 119 -12.32 1.74 -5.22
N LEU A 120 -11.02 1.88 -4.97
CA LEU A 120 -10.37 1.32 -3.78
C LEU A 120 -10.84 1.99 -2.50
N LEU A 121 -10.85 3.33 -2.49
CA LEU A 121 -11.36 4.12 -1.37
C LEU A 121 -12.81 3.80 -1.06
N GLY A 122 -13.64 3.59 -2.09
CA GLY A 122 -15.03 3.18 -1.92
C GLY A 122 -15.20 1.89 -1.11
N LYS A 123 -14.21 1.00 -1.10
CA LYS A 123 -14.22 -0.23 -0.28
C LYS A 123 -13.61 -0.04 1.12
N HIS A 124 -13.03 1.12 1.41
CA HIS A 124 -12.30 1.36 2.65
C HIS A 124 -13.27 1.70 3.80
N PRO A 125 -13.23 1.00 4.95
CA PRO A 125 -14.19 1.19 6.04
C PRO A 125 -14.07 2.56 6.72
N ASP A 126 -12.86 3.10 6.81
CA ASP A 126 -12.55 4.33 7.56
C ASP A 126 -12.45 5.60 6.70
N LEU A 127 -12.60 5.51 5.38
CA LEU A 127 -12.48 6.65 4.46
C LEU A 127 -13.79 6.92 3.73
N GLU A 128 -14.08 8.19 3.49
CA GLU A 128 -15.26 8.62 2.74
C GLU A 128 -14.87 9.72 1.75
N LEU A 129 -15.22 9.55 0.47
CA LEU A 129 -15.03 10.57 -0.55
C LEU A 129 -16.14 11.63 -0.40
N THR A 130 -15.77 12.83 0.02
CA THR A 130 -16.69 13.95 0.24
C THR A 130 -16.57 15.04 -0.82
N SER A 131 -15.45 15.12 -1.53
CA SER A 131 -15.22 16.05 -2.64
C SER A 131 -14.51 15.34 -3.80
N ALA A 132 -14.95 15.59 -5.02
CA ALA A 132 -14.36 15.03 -6.24
C ALA A 132 -14.29 16.08 -7.34
N SER A 133 -13.08 16.54 -7.69
CA SER A 133 -12.89 17.59 -8.69
C SER A 133 -12.79 17.03 -10.10
N SER A 134 -13.65 17.53 -11.00
CA SER A 134 -13.48 17.40 -12.45
C SER A 134 -14.24 18.48 -13.20
N ARG A 135 -13.51 19.42 -13.83
CA ARG A 135 -14.09 20.44 -14.73
C ARG A 135 -14.95 19.84 -15.85
N ALA A 136 -14.54 18.71 -16.40
CA ALA A 136 -15.21 18.10 -17.55
C ALA A 136 -16.41 17.22 -17.21
N LEU A 137 -16.55 16.81 -15.94
CA LEU A 137 -17.66 15.99 -15.46
C LEU A 137 -18.52 16.73 -14.44
N ALA A 138 -18.29 18.03 -14.25
CA ALA A 138 -18.96 18.86 -13.24
C ALA A 138 -20.49 18.68 -13.30
N GLY A 139 -21.11 18.45 -12.15
CA GLY A 139 -22.53 18.19 -12.00
C GLY A 139 -22.96 16.73 -12.22
N LEU A 140 -22.14 15.86 -12.82
CA LEU A 140 -22.44 14.44 -12.94
C LEU A 140 -22.17 13.71 -11.62
N ARG A 141 -22.94 12.66 -11.33
CA ARG A 141 -22.72 11.85 -10.12
C ARG A 141 -21.48 10.99 -10.26
N VAL A 142 -20.68 10.95 -9.21
CA VAL A 142 -19.41 10.20 -9.15
C VAL A 142 -19.65 8.70 -9.36
N VAL A 143 -20.64 8.13 -8.66
CA VAL A 143 -21.01 6.72 -8.77
C VAL A 143 -21.43 6.30 -10.18
N ASP A 144 -22.06 7.20 -10.94
CA ASP A 144 -22.48 6.94 -12.32
C ASP A 144 -21.27 6.88 -13.28
N CYS A 145 -20.24 7.70 -13.04
CA CYS A 145 -19.07 7.77 -13.92
C CYS A 145 -18.03 6.67 -13.66
N PHE A 146 -18.03 6.07 -12.46
CA PHE A 146 -17.04 5.06 -12.06
C PHE A 146 -17.53 3.61 -12.19
N GLY A 147 -18.78 3.41 -12.60
CA GLY A 147 -19.35 2.07 -12.81
C GLY A 147 -19.43 1.26 -11.51
N LEU A 148 -19.60 1.95 -10.38
CA LEU A 148 -19.75 1.34 -9.05
C LEU A 148 -21.17 0.77 -8.90
N ASP A 149 -21.31 -0.30 -8.12
CA ASP A 149 -22.62 -0.86 -7.82
C ASP A 149 -23.41 0.12 -6.94
N LYS A 150 -24.46 0.71 -7.52
CA LYS A 150 -25.30 1.73 -6.86
C LYS A 150 -26.13 1.16 -5.71
N SER A 151 -26.25 -0.16 -5.62
CA SER A 151 -26.98 -0.85 -4.55
C SER A 151 -26.12 -1.13 -3.31
N ASP A 152 -24.80 -0.98 -3.43
CA ASP A 152 -23.89 -1.19 -2.31
C ASP A 152 -23.86 0.02 -1.38
N THR A 153 -24.69 -0.06 -0.35
CA THR A 153 -24.79 0.94 0.72
C THR A 153 -23.53 1.07 1.59
N LYS A 154 -22.53 0.19 1.42
CA LYS A 154 -21.29 0.22 2.20
C LYS A 154 -20.19 1.03 1.54
N ILE A 155 -20.39 1.48 0.30
CA ILE A 155 -19.38 2.25 -0.44
C ILE A 155 -19.08 3.56 0.29
N GLY A 156 -17.79 3.87 0.48
CA GLY A 156 -17.27 5.16 0.95
C GLY A 156 -17.47 6.33 -0.01
N ILE A 157 -18.54 6.33 -0.82
CA ILE A 157 -18.84 7.37 -1.81
C ILE A 157 -20.35 7.61 -1.75
N GLY A 158 -20.76 8.83 -1.38
CA GLY A 158 -22.17 9.19 -1.32
C GLY A 158 -22.87 9.00 -2.67
N SER A 159 -24.09 8.43 -2.64
CA SER A 159 -24.89 8.17 -3.86
C SER A 159 -25.19 9.42 -4.69
N ASP A 160 -25.23 10.58 -4.03
CA ASP A 160 -25.50 11.88 -4.64
C ASP A 160 -24.26 12.77 -4.76
N LEU A 161 -23.07 12.26 -4.41
CA LEU A 161 -21.82 12.99 -4.63
C LEU A 161 -21.66 13.28 -6.12
N ARG A 162 -21.44 14.55 -6.45
CA ARG A 162 -21.25 15.03 -7.82
C ARG A 162 -19.84 15.56 -8.00
N PHE A 163 -19.33 15.46 -9.22
CA PHE A 163 -18.10 16.17 -9.54
C PHE A 163 -18.35 17.67 -9.47
N GLU A 164 -17.36 18.38 -8.99
CA GLU A 164 -17.34 19.83 -8.91
C GLU A 164 -16.09 20.39 -9.58
N THR A 165 -16.09 21.68 -9.86
CA THR A 165 -14.86 22.40 -10.18
C THR A 165 -14.33 22.93 -8.87
N VAL A 166 -13.14 22.48 -8.47
CA VAL A 166 -12.43 22.98 -7.29
C VAL A 166 -11.27 23.84 -7.77
N GLU A 167 -11.34 25.14 -7.49
CA GLU A 167 -10.22 26.07 -7.68
C GLU A 167 -9.41 26.20 -6.37
N PRO A 168 -8.21 26.83 -6.37
CA PRO A 168 -7.38 26.94 -5.18
C PRO A 168 -8.09 27.55 -3.95
N GLU A 169 -8.97 28.53 -4.14
CA GLU A 169 -9.76 29.15 -3.08
C GLU A 169 -10.77 28.17 -2.46
N ASP A 170 -11.43 27.36 -3.29
CA ASP A 170 -12.36 26.32 -2.83
C ASP A 170 -11.61 25.24 -2.04
N PHE A 171 -10.45 24.81 -2.54
CA PHE A 171 -9.58 23.84 -1.89
C PHE A 171 -9.14 24.32 -0.51
N ALA A 172 -8.69 25.59 -0.40
CA ALA A 172 -8.33 26.18 0.89
C ALA A 172 -9.53 26.23 1.84
N LYS A 173 -10.69 26.68 1.34
CA LYS A 173 -11.92 26.75 2.12
C LYS A 173 -12.38 25.39 2.65
N LEU A 174 -12.43 24.36 1.81
CA LEU A 174 -12.83 22.99 2.16
C LEU A 174 -11.88 22.37 3.20
N THR A 175 -10.60 22.73 3.13
CA THR A 175 -9.59 22.31 4.11
C THR A 175 -9.82 23.00 5.46
N SER A 176 -9.92 24.33 5.48
CA SER A 176 -10.13 25.10 6.70
C SER A 176 -11.48 24.82 7.37
N SER A 177 -12.52 24.46 6.61
CA SER A 177 -13.83 24.08 7.16
C SER A 177 -13.91 22.63 7.65
N GLN A 178 -12.84 21.82 7.48
CA GLN A 178 -12.81 20.39 7.80
C GLN A 178 -13.92 19.58 7.08
N GLU A 179 -14.34 20.06 5.91
CA GLU A 179 -15.17 19.30 4.97
C GLU A 179 -14.33 18.26 4.21
N VAL A 180 -13.02 18.53 4.09
CA VAL A 180 -12.01 17.57 3.65
C VAL A 180 -10.85 17.56 4.65
N GLU A 181 -10.52 16.38 5.15
CA GLU A 181 -9.42 16.15 6.09
C GLU A 181 -8.18 15.56 5.42
N LEU A 182 -8.39 14.78 4.34
CA LEU A 182 -7.33 14.14 3.56
C LEU A 182 -7.47 14.51 2.09
N TRP A 183 -6.38 14.98 1.48
CA TRP A 183 -6.37 15.32 0.06
C TRP A 183 -5.56 14.33 -0.77
N VAL A 184 -6.15 13.90 -1.89
CA VAL A 184 -5.48 13.15 -2.95
C VAL A 184 -5.43 14.01 -4.20
N LEU A 185 -4.23 14.38 -4.61
CA LEU A 185 -3.99 15.25 -5.77
C LEU A 185 -3.66 14.39 -6.99
N ALA A 186 -4.68 14.02 -7.78
CA ALA A 186 -4.53 13.32 -9.05
C ALA A 186 -4.43 14.33 -10.22
N LEU A 187 -3.60 15.35 -10.06
CA LEU A 187 -3.46 16.46 -11.00
C LEU A 187 -2.37 16.20 -12.06
N PRO A 188 -2.47 16.83 -13.24
CA PRO A 188 -1.32 16.96 -14.13
C PRO A 188 -0.13 17.61 -13.42
N ASN A 189 1.08 17.18 -13.77
CA ASN A 189 2.32 17.76 -13.25
C ASN A 189 2.37 19.29 -13.47
N GLY A 190 2.88 20.00 -12.48
CA GLY A 190 3.05 21.45 -12.41
C GLY A 190 1.84 22.20 -11.83
N LEU A 191 0.76 21.49 -11.47
CA LEU A 191 -0.46 22.12 -10.98
C LEU A 191 -0.64 21.99 -9.47
N ALA A 192 -0.10 20.97 -8.83
CA ALA A 192 -0.31 20.77 -7.39
C ALA A 192 0.16 21.96 -6.55
N PRO A 193 1.35 22.58 -6.79
CA PRO A 193 1.82 23.72 -6.01
C PRO A 193 0.82 24.88 -5.90
N ARG A 194 0.05 25.17 -6.96
CA ARG A 194 -0.93 26.28 -6.97
C ARG A 194 -2.03 26.11 -5.94
N PHE A 195 -2.43 24.87 -5.65
CA PHE A 195 -3.45 24.59 -4.63
C PHE A 195 -2.90 24.79 -3.21
N LEU A 196 -1.60 24.60 -3.02
CA LEU A 196 -0.96 24.71 -1.70
C LEU A 196 -0.62 26.16 -1.34
N GLU A 197 -0.50 27.06 -2.31
CA GLU A 197 -0.17 28.49 -2.09
C GLU A 197 -1.17 29.20 -1.18
N LEU A 198 -2.45 28.82 -1.23
CA LEU A 198 -3.53 29.45 -0.46
C LEU A 198 -3.87 28.70 0.84
N LEU A 199 -3.18 27.59 1.15
CA LEU A 199 -3.44 26.84 2.37
C LEU A 199 -2.92 27.58 3.61
N THR A 200 -3.83 28.03 4.47
CA THR A 200 -3.52 28.55 5.80
C THR A 200 -3.49 27.44 6.86
N ASP A 201 -4.36 26.43 6.69
CA ASP A 201 -4.46 25.27 7.57
C ASP A 201 -3.92 24.02 6.87
N GLN A 202 -3.24 23.15 7.63
CA GLN A 202 -2.78 21.88 7.09
C GLN A 202 -3.89 20.83 7.18
N PRO A 203 -4.18 20.09 6.09
CA PRO A 203 -5.02 18.91 6.20
C PRO A 203 -4.32 17.87 7.08
N ARG A 204 -5.08 16.87 7.53
CA ARG A 204 -4.54 15.74 8.27
C ARG A 204 -3.49 14.99 7.46
N LEU A 205 -3.74 14.80 6.17
CA LEU A 205 -2.83 14.14 5.25
C LEU A 205 -3.03 14.65 3.82
N MET A 206 -1.94 14.77 3.08
CA MET A 206 -1.98 15.07 1.66
C MET A 206 -1.09 14.12 0.89
N ILE A 207 -1.59 13.62 -0.24
CA ILE A 207 -0.81 12.79 -1.16
C ILE A 207 -0.89 13.34 -2.58
N ASP A 208 0.27 13.59 -3.17
CA ASP A 208 0.41 13.97 -4.57
C ASP A 208 0.69 12.72 -5.42
N LEU A 209 -0.18 12.44 -6.38
CA LEU A 209 0.03 11.36 -7.36
C LEU A 209 0.89 11.81 -8.55
N GLY A 210 0.99 13.13 -8.75
CA GLY A 210 1.85 13.76 -9.72
C GLY A 210 3.33 13.61 -9.37
N ALA A 211 4.17 14.36 -10.10
CA ALA A 211 5.61 14.35 -9.92
C ALA A 211 6.15 15.59 -9.20
N ASP A 212 5.28 16.51 -8.77
CA ASP A 212 5.66 17.86 -8.34
C ASP A 212 6.52 17.81 -7.08
N PHE A 213 6.24 16.86 -6.19
CA PHE A 213 6.93 16.72 -4.90
C PHE A 213 7.80 15.46 -4.77
N ARG A 214 8.02 14.70 -5.85
CA ARG A 214 8.84 13.47 -5.80
C ARG A 214 10.33 13.73 -5.55
N PHE A 215 10.76 14.96 -5.76
CA PHE A 215 12.14 15.44 -5.58
C PHE A 215 12.28 16.42 -4.41
N ASP A 216 11.19 16.65 -3.67
CA ASP A 216 11.13 17.57 -2.54
C ASP A 216 11.30 16.78 -1.23
N ASP A 217 12.35 17.12 -0.46
CA ASP A 217 12.67 16.45 0.80
C ASP A 217 11.70 16.79 1.95
N THR A 218 10.85 17.81 1.78
CA THR A 218 9.75 18.12 2.71
C THR A 218 8.55 17.18 2.56
N TRP A 219 8.54 16.36 1.50
CA TRP A 219 7.53 15.34 1.24
C TRP A 219 8.10 13.94 1.43
N THR A 220 7.33 13.07 2.09
CA THR A 220 7.75 11.68 2.27
C THR A 220 7.50 10.91 0.98
N TYR A 221 8.54 10.34 0.39
CA TYR A 221 8.42 9.52 -0.81
C TYR A 221 7.74 8.17 -0.51
N GLY A 222 6.60 7.92 -1.14
CA GLY A 222 5.66 6.85 -0.82
C GLY A 222 5.97 5.48 -1.41
N LEU A 223 7.15 4.92 -1.14
CA LEU A 223 7.51 3.55 -1.49
C LEU A 223 7.85 2.74 -0.21
N PRO A 224 6.87 2.11 0.45
CA PRO A 224 7.01 1.43 1.75
C PRO A 224 8.10 0.36 1.80
N GLU A 225 8.33 -0.33 0.68
CA GLU A 225 9.28 -1.43 0.55
C GLU A 225 10.75 -0.97 0.63
N ARG A 226 11.01 0.34 0.51
CA ARG A 226 12.36 0.89 0.69
C ARG A 226 12.83 0.75 2.15
N PRO A 227 14.11 0.44 2.38
CA PRO A 227 14.66 0.36 3.74
C PRO A 227 14.38 1.65 4.54
N GLY A 228 13.68 1.52 5.68
CA GLY A 228 13.34 2.63 6.58
C GLY A 228 12.23 3.57 6.09
N ALA A 229 11.56 3.29 4.96
CA ALA A 229 10.54 4.17 4.41
C ALA A 229 9.19 4.04 5.13
N ARG A 230 8.82 2.83 5.55
CA ARG A 230 7.56 2.55 6.24
C ARG A 230 7.44 3.33 7.57
N GLU A 231 8.53 3.47 8.31
CA GLU A 231 8.59 4.25 9.56
C GLU A 231 8.47 5.76 9.31
N LYS A 232 9.00 6.25 8.18
CA LYS A 232 8.82 7.65 7.76
C LYS A 232 7.39 7.92 7.35
N LEU A 233 6.79 7.00 6.58
CA LEU A 233 5.40 7.10 6.13
C LEU A 233 4.41 7.10 7.31
N ALA A 234 4.66 6.32 8.35
CA ALA A 234 3.83 6.29 9.55
C ALA A 234 3.74 7.64 10.29
N LYS A 235 4.65 8.59 9.99
CA LYS A 235 4.68 9.94 10.56
C LYS A 235 4.38 11.02 9.51
N ALA A 236 4.10 10.64 8.27
CA ALA A 236 3.97 11.57 7.17
C ALA A 236 2.62 12.30 7.21
N THR A 237 2.65 13.60 7.01
CA THR A 237 1.47 14.44 6.73
C THR A 237 1.40 14.87 5.26
N ARG A 238 2.50 14.66 4.52
CA ARG A 238 2.65 14.96 3.09
C ARG A 238 3.41 13.84 2.41
N ILE A 239 2.80 13.23 1.40
CA ILE A 239 3.33 12.05 0.70
C ILE A 239 3.42 12.31 -0.80
N SER A 240 4.60 12.12 -1.37
CA SER A 240 4.77 12.12 -2.83
C SER A 240 4.71 10.68 -3.32
N ASN A 241 3.65 10.35 -4.06
CA ASN A 241 3.45 8.99 -4.54
C ASN A 241 4.41 8.72 -5.71
N PRO A 242 5.09 7.56 -5.72
CA PRO A 242 6.00 7.17 -6.80
C PRO A 242 5.33 7.13 -8.18
N GLY A 243 6.15 7.32 -9.21
CA GLY A 243 5.77 7.02 -10.58
C GLY A 243 5.75 5.52 -10.86
N CYS A 244 4.90 5.09 -11.79
CA CYS A 244 4.71 3.67 -12.10
C CYS A 244 6.02 2.98 -12.53
N TYR A 245 6.73 3.48 -13.55
CA TYR A 245 8.03 2.89 -13.94
C TYR A 245 9.08 3.00 -12.82
N ALA A 246 9.11 4.11 -12.09
CA ALA A 246 10.05 4.27 -10.99
C ALA A 246 9.80 3.25 -9.87
N THR A 247 8.54 2.92 -9.60
CA THR A 247 8.14 1.87 -8.64
C THR A 247 8.71 0.52 -9.06
N GLY A 248 8.42 0.07 -10.28
CA GLY A 248 8.92 -1.22 -10.78
C GLY A 248 10.45 -1.25 -10.88
N ALA A 249 11.10 -0.18 -11.33
CA ALA A 249 12.55 -0.11 -11.46
C ALA A 249 13.22 -0.19 -10.09
N GLN A 250 12.70 0.55 -9.10
CA GLN A 250 13.19 0.48 -7.73
C GLN A 250 12.98 -0.91 -7.14
N VAL A 251 11.80 -1.51 -7.26
CA VAL A 251 11.56 -2.87 -6.75
C VAL A 251 12.50 -3.89 -7.39
N GLY A 252 12.74 -3.80 -8.69
CA GLY A 252 13.68 -4.70 -9.38
C GLY A 252 15.15 -4.51 -8.96
N LEU A 253 15.56 -3.32 -8.50
CA LEU A 253 16.96 -2.98 -8.24
C LEU A 253 17.32 -2.85 -6.75
N MET A 254 16.36 -2.56 -5.88
CA MET A 254 16.58 -2.34 -4.44
C MET A 254 17.35 -3.47 -3.75
N PRO A 255 17.07 -4.77 -3.98
CA PRO A 255 17.83 -5.83 -3.31
C PRO A 255 19.33 -5.76 -3.58
N LEU A 256 19.70 -5.28 -4.78
CA LEU A 256 21.08 -5.23 -5.24
C LEU A 256 21.77 -3.89 -4.92
N LEU A 257 21.03 -2.78 -4.89
CA LEU A 257 21.59 -1.43 -4.71
C LEU A 257 21.35 -0.84 -3.31
N GLN A 258 20.39 -1.37 -2.55
CA GLN A 258 20.00 -0.92 -1.21
C GLN A 258 19.70 -2.12 -0.28
N PRO A 259 20.69 -2.99 0.02
CA PRO A 259 20.48 -4.17 0.86
C PRO A 259 19.98 -3.81 2.27
N LYS A 260 18.99 -4.54 2.79
CA LYS A 260 18.37 -4.30 4.12
C LYS A 260 19.26 -4.71 5.30
N VAL A 261 20.15 -5.69 5.14
CA VAL A 261 20.96 -6.26 6.24
C VAL A 261 22.39 -6.59 5.77
N GLY A 262 23.41 -6.07 6.47
CA GLY A 262 24.79 -6.53 6.37
C GLY A 262 25.45 -6.45 4.98
N ASN A 263 26.42 -7.33 4.73
CA ASN A 263 27.01 -7.51 3.40
C ASN A 263 26.02 -8.28 2.51
N SER A 264 25.72 -7.74 1.33
CA SER A 264 24.88 -8.42 0.35
C SER A 264 25.48 -9.77 -0.07
N ALA A 265 24.66 -10.82 -0.10
CA ALA A 265 25.04 -12.13 -0.63
C ALA A 265 25.29 -12.08 -2.15
N VAL A 266 24.66 -11.12 -2.83
CA VAL A 266 24.82 -10.86 -4.27
C VAL A 266 25.34 -9.44 -4.46
N LYS A 267 26.57 -9.30 -4.95
CA LYS A 267 27.19 -8.00 -5.21
C LYS A 267 27.11 -7.64 -6.68
N VAL A 268 26.96 -6.35 -6.96
CA VAL A 268 26.94 -5.80 -8.31
C VAL A 268 28.29 -5.22 -8.66
N ALA A 269 28.75 -5.45 -9.89
CA ALA A 269 29.95 -4.82 -10.40
C ALA A 269 29.69 -3.35 -10.72
N ASP A 270 30.76 -2.54 -10.75
CA ASP A 270 30.67 -1.13 -11.14
C ASP A 270 30.05 -0.98 -12.54
N GLY A 271 28.98 -0.19 -12.63
CA GLY A 271 28.27 0.04 -13.87
C GLY A 271 26.91 0.68 -13.65
N VAL A 272 26.28 1.11 -14.75
CA VAL A 272 24.93 1.68 -14.73
C VAL A 272 23.94 0.59 -15.17
N PRO A 273 22.99 0.18 -14.31
CA PRO A 273 21.93 -0.73 -14.71
C PRO A 273 21.12 -0.16 -15.87
N SER A 274 20.82 -1.00 -16.86
CA SER A 274 19.93 -0.66 -17.96
C SER A 274 18.52 -1.18 -17.68
N VAL A 275 17.52 -0.32 -17.87
CA VAL A 275 16.11 -0.62 -17.63
C VAL A 275 15.33 -0.34 -18.91
N PHE A 276 14.93 -1.39 -19.60
CA PHE A 276 14.03 -1.31 -20.75
C PHE A 276 12.59 -1.50 -20.28
N GLY A 277 11.76 -0.47 -20.45
CA GLY A 277 10.38 -0.47 -19.97
C GLY A 277 9.36 -0.51 -21.09
N VAL A 278 8.31 -1.32 -20.94
CA VAL A 278 7.14 -1.35 -21.82
C VAL A 278 5.88 -1.19 -20.99
N SER A 279 5.12 -0.12 -21.23
CA SER A 279 3.84 0.14 -20.55
C SER A 279 2.66 -0.05 -21.49
N GLY A 280 1.52 -0.40 -20.90
CA GLY A 280 0.22 -0.19 -21.53
C GLY A 280 -0.10 1.30 -21.65
N TYR A 281 -0.96 1.63 -22.61
CA TYR A 281 -1.19 3.02 -23.01
C TYR A 281 -1.97 3.86 -21.99
N SER A 282 -2.61 3.24 -20.99
CA SER A 282 -3.25 3.97 -19.88
C SER A 282 -2.24 4.81 -19.07
N GLY A 283 -0.95 4.44 -19.07
CA GLY A 283 0.10 5.20 -18.40
C GLY A 283 0.34 6.60 -18.98
N ALA A 284 -0.09 6.86 -20.22
CA ALA A 284 -0.04 8.19 -20.82
C ALA A 284 -1.22 9.10 -20.40
N GLY A 285 -2.14 8.59 -19.57
CA GLY A 285 -3.29 9.33 -19.05
C GLY A 285 -4.42 9.49 -20.08
N THR A 286 -5.35 10.41 -19.82
CA THR A 286 -6.56 10.60 -20.64
C THR A 286 -6.45 11.75 -21.65
N SER A 287 -5.40 12.57 -21.57
CA SER A 287 -5.18 13.68 -22.50
C SER A 287 -4.72 13.11 -23.85
N PRO A 288 -5.40 13.41 -24.98
CA PRO A 288 -5.07 12.80 -26.26
C PRO A 288 -3.61 12.98 -26.69
N SER A 289 -2.98 11.91 -27.14
CA SER A 289 -1.61 11.86 -27.65
C SER A 289 -1.40 10.59 -28.49
N PRO A 290 -0.35 10.51 -29.33
CA PRO A 290 -0.02 9.26 -30.02
C PRO A 290 0.23 8.08 -29.06
N LYS A 291 0.65 8.36 -27.82
CA LYS A 291 0.95 7.35 -26.80
C LYS A 291 -0.29 6.73 -26.14
N ASN A 292 -1.47 7.31 -26.33
CA ASN A 292 -2.75 6.75 -25.85
C ASN A 292 -3.81 6.70 -26.94
N ASP A 293 -3.39 6.72 -28.21
CA ASP A 293 -4.24 6.46 -29.36
C ASP A 293 -4.03 5.01 -29.83
N PRO A 294 -5.01 4.11 -29.64
CA PRO A 294 -4.92 2.73 -30.11
C PRO A 294 -4.63 2.60 -31.61
N LYS A 295 -5.00 3.59 -32.44
CA LYS A 295 -4.69 3.57 -33.88
C LYS A 295 -3.20 3.79 -34.13
N CYS A 296 -2.56 4.70 -33.39
CA CYS A 296 -1.11 4.93 -33.48
C CYS A 296 -0.29 3.75 -32.92
N LEU A 297 -0.88 3.00 -32.00
CA LEU A 297 -0.24 1.87 -31.31
C LEU A 297 -0.47 0.53 -32.01
N ASN A 298 -1.46 0.41 -32.90
CA ASN A 298 -1.75 -0.82 -33.60
C ASN A 298 -0.51 -1.30 -34.38
N ASP A 299 -0.13 -2.58 -34.19
CA ASP A 299 1.07 -3.21 -34.75
C ASP A 299 2.37 -2.43 -34.48
N ASN A 300 2.45 -1.73 -33.34
CA ASN A 300 3.56 -0.84 -33.01
C ASN A 300 4.07 -1.06 -31.57
N LEU A 301 5.34 -0.72 -31.34
CA LEU A 301 5.95 -0.57 -30.01
C LEU A 301 6.64 0.79 -30.00
N MET A 302 6.03 1.77 -29.35
CA MET A 302 6.42 3.17 -29.52
C MET A 302 7.45 3.61 -28.47
N PRO A 303 8.73 3.87 -28.83
CA PRO A 303 9.68 4.52 -27.93
C PRO A 303 9.28 5.97 -27.66
N TYR A 304 9.59 6.48 -26.47
CA TYR A 304 9.46 7.90 -26.17
C TYR A 304 10.45 8.33 -25.08
N THR A 305 10.90 9.58 -25.12
CA THR A 305 11.79 10.18 -24.10
C THR A 305 12.90 9.21 -23.65
N LEU A 306 13.73 8.79 -24.61
CA LEU A 306 14.70 7.71 -24.45
C LEU A 306 15.87 8.02 -23.50
N THR A 307 16.00 9.27 -23.07
CA THR A 307 16.96 9.72 -22.06
C THR A 307 16.32 10.81 -21.22
N ASN A 308 16.80 10.97 -19.99
CA ASN A 308 16.36 12.02 -19.06
C ASN A 308 14.84 11.96 -18.78
N HIS A 309 14.28 10.75 -18.82
CA HIS A 309 12.89 10.54 -18.45
C HIS A 309 12.71 10.85 -16.95
N ILE A 310 11.57 11.41 -16.54
CA ILE A 310 11.37 11.78 -15.12
C ILE A 310 11.54 10.59 -14.16
N HIS A 311 11.03 9.42 -14.53
CA HIS A 311 11.20 8.17 -13.77
C HIS A 311 12.67 7.68 -13.70
N GLU A 312 13.53 8.03 -14.68
CA GLU A 312 14.97 7.74 -14.63
C GLU A 312 15.62 8.54 -13.50
N ARG A 313 15.34 9.85 -13.46
CA ARG A 313 15.82 10.76 -12.40
C ARG A 313 15.25 10.40 -11.04
N GLU A 314 13.97 10.03 -11.00
CA GLU A 314 13.26 9.64 -9.77
C GLU A 314 13.88 8.38 -9.16
N ALA A 315 13.98 7.30 -9.94
CA ALA A 315 14.59 6.05 -9.47
C ALA A 315 16.08 6.27 -9.12
N THR A 316 16.82 7.06 -9.92
CA THR A 316 18.22 7.39 -9.63
C THR A 316 18.38 8.08 -8.26
N ARG A 317 17.56 9.11 -7.99
CA ARG A 317 17.58 9.84 -6.71
C ARG A 317 17.33 8.90 -5.55
N HIS A 318 16.31 8.05 -5.68
CA HIS A 318 15.79 7.27 -4.57
C HIS A 318 16.53 5.95 -4.34
N LEU A 319 17.17 5.40 -5.37
CA LEU A 319 18.14 4.30 -5.24
C LEU A 319 19.50 4.77 -4.75
N GLY A 320 19.85 6.04 -4.97
CA GLY A 320 21.19 6.57 -4.71
C GLY A 320 22.23 6.08 -5.73
N SER A 321 21.79 5.53 -6.86
CA SER A 321 22.62 5.02 -7.95
C SER A 321 21.99 5.37 -9.29
N GLN A 322 22.81 5.73 -10.28
CA GLN A 322 22.33 6.00 -11.64
C GLN A 322 21.71 4.76 -12.28
N ILE A 323 20.68 4.97 -13.10
CA ILE A 323 20.11 3.97 -14.00
C ILE A 323 19.96 4.55 -15.40
N ALA A 324 20.05 3.71 -16.44
CA ALA A 324 19.77 4.09 -17.82
C ALA A 324 18.40 3.52 -18.21
N PHE A 325 17.39 4.38 -18.37
CA PHE A 325 16.00 3.97 -18.56
C PHE A 325 15.46 4.34 -19.95
N MET A 326 14.84 3.37 -20.63
CA MET A 326 14.27 3.55 -21.98
C MET A 326 12.81 3.06 -22.03
N PRO A 327 11.81 3.96 -21.98
CA PRO A 327 10.41 3.57 -21.99
C PRO A 327 9.83 3.44 -23.40
N HIS A 328 8.88 2.51 -23.51
CA HIS A 328 8.09 2.23 -24.70
C HIS A 328 6.61 2.06 -24.31
N VAL A 329 5.70 2.31 -25.25
CA VAL A 329 4.27 2.03 -25.09
C VAL A 329 3.84 0.94 -26.07
N ALA A 330 3.08 -0.03 -25.58
CA ALA A 330 2.54 -1.14 -26.33
C ALA A 330 1.00 -1.07 -26.47
N PRO A 331 0.39 -1.78 -27.43
CA PRO A 331 -1.04 -1.74 -27.74
C PRO A 331 -1.92 -2.54 -26.77
N PHE A 332 -1.60 -2.51 -25.48
CA PHE A 332 -2.48 -3.04 -24.42
C PHE A 332 -2.80 -1.93 -23.42
N PHE A 333 -3.94 -2.05 -22.73
CA PHE A 333 -4.44 -0.94 -21.92
C PHE A 333 -3.57 -0.65 -20.69
N GLN A 334 -3.22 -1.67 -19.90
CA GLN A 334 -2.52 -1.48 -18.62
C GLN A 334 -1.53 -2.62 -18.33
N GLY A 335 -0.63 -2.36 -17.39
CA GLY A 335 0.52 -3.19 -17.05
C GLY A 335 1.82 -2.55 -17.51
N ILE A 336 2.91 -2.87 -16.82
CA ILE A 336 4.28 -2.51 -17.17
C ILE A 336 5.13 -3.76 -17.06
N SER A 337 6.01 -3.95 -18.04
CA SER A 337 7.15 -4.85 -17.94
C SER A 337 8.44 -4.05 -17.96
N LEU A 338 9.34 -4.35 -17.03
CA LEU A 338 10.69 -3.80 -16.97
C LEU A 338 11.68 -4.94 -17.10
N THR A 339 12.44 -4.95 -18.18
CA THR A 339 13.62 -5.79 -18.34
C THR A 339 14.82 -5.02 -17.82
N ILE A 340 15.39 -5.49 -16.73
CA ILE A 340 16.51 -4.85 -16.03
C ILE A 340 17.76 -5.68 -16.26
N THR A 341 18.86 -5.03 -16.62
CA THR A 341 20.15 -5.69 -16.87
C THR A 341 21.27 -4.96 -16.15
N LEU A 342 22.13 -5.73 -15.48
CA LEU A 342 23.36 -5.26 -14.83
C LEU A 342 24.37 -6.41 -14.72
N TYR A 343 25.55 -6.14 -14.16
CA TYR A 343 26.61 -7.13 -14.00
C TYR A 343 26.85 -7.41 -12.52
N LEU A 344 27.05 -8.68 -12.17
CA LEU A 344 27.37 -9.13 -10.83
C LEU A 344 28.88 -9.20 -10.62
N GLU A 345 29.33 -9.08 -9.38
CA GLU A 345 30.70 -9.44 -9.01
C GLU A 345 30.83 -10.95 -8.86
N ARG A 346 32.07 -11.44 -8.96
CA ARG A 346 32.38 -12.83 -8.62
C ARG A 346 32.30 -13.02 -7.10
N LYS A 347 31.79 -14.17 -6.69
CA LYS A 347 31.91 -14.71 -5.32
C LYS A 347 33.39 -14.99 -5.01
N GLU A 348 33.70 -15.23 -3.75
CA GLU A 348 35.06 -15.52 -3.29
C GLU A 348 35.68 -16.75 -3.96
N ASN A 349 34.85 -17.71 -4.38
CA ASN A 349 35.28 -18.91 -5.12
C ASN A 349 35.64 -18.64 -6.60
N GLY A 350 35.54 -17.38 -7.05
CA GLY A 350 35.84 -16.97 -8.43
C GLY A 350 34.70 -17.17 -9.43
N GLU A 351 33.53 -17.67 -9.01
CA GLU A 351 32.34 -17.85 -9.87
C GLU A 351 31.36 -16.70 -9.71
N PHE A 352 30.52 -16.44 -10.72
CA PHE A 352 29.39 -15.53 -10.54
C PHE A 352 28.25 -16.24 -9.78
N PRO A 353 27.37 -15.48 -9.08
CA PRO A 353 26.16 -16.05 -8.50
C PRO A 353 25.30 -16.74 -9.56
N THR A 354 24.65 -17.84 -9.21
CA THR A 354 23.69 -18.52 -10.11
C THR A 354 22.34 -17.79 -10.13
N ALA A 355 21.49 -18.12 -11.09
CA ALA A 355 20.16 -17.52 -11.16
C ALA A 355 19.30 -17.91 -9.93
N GLU A 356 19.45 -19.13 -9.43
CA GLU A 356 18.80 -19.64 -8.22
C GLU A 356 19.26 -18.87 -6.97
N GLU A 357 20.58 -18.66 -6.80
CA GLU A 357 21.12 -17.88 -5.67
C GLU A 357 20.58 -16.44 -5.67
N VAL A 358 20.45 -15.83 -6.86
CA VAL A 358 19.85 -14.48 -6.99
C VAL A 358 18.36 -14.49 -6.66
N ALA A 359 17.61 -15.48 -7.15
CA ALA A 359 16.17 -15.60 -6.89
C ALA A 359 15.89 -15.79 -5.39
N GLU A 360 16.65 -16.65 -4.71
CA GLU A 360 16.58 -16.87 -3.27
C GLU A 360 16.88 -15.59 -2.48
N TYR A 361 17.91 -14.84 -2.89
CA TYR A 361 18.25 -13.56 -2.26
C TYR A 361 17.12 -12.53 -2.39
N TYR A 362 16.49 -12.42 -3.56
CA TYR A 362 15.31 -11.57 -3.76
C TYR A 362 14.13 -12.03 -2.90
N GLY A 363 13.90 -13.35 -2.82
CA GLY A 363 12.86 -13.95 -2.00
C GLY A 363 13.00 -13.57 -0.53
N GLU A 364 14.21 -13.69 0.02
CA GLU A 364 14.51 -13.31 1.40
C GLU A 364 14.37 -11.79 1.63
N TYR A 365 14.81 -10.96 0.68
CA TYR A 365 14.70 -9.51 0.78
C TYR A 365 13.23 -9.02 0.85
N TYR A 366 12.33 -9.71 0.14
CA TYR A 366 10.91 -9.35 0.01
C TYR A 366 9.94 -10.21 0.81
N LYS A 367 10.42 -11.15 1.64
CA LYS A 367 9.58 -12.12 2.35
C LYS A 367 8.44 -11.52 3.18
N ASP A 368 8.67 -10.32 3.72
CA ASP A 368 7.73 -9.60 4.59
C ASP A 368 6.97 -8.48 3.86
N GLU A 369 7.14 -8.34 2.53
CA GLU A 369 6.47 -7.30 1.74
C GLU A 369 5.21 -7.87 1.04
N PRO A 370 4.00 -7.60 1.53
CA PRO A 370 2.79 -8.30 1.09
C PRO A 370 2.39 -8.02 -0.36
N LEU A 371 2.85 -6.91 -0.94
CA LEU A 371 2.55 -6.53 -2.31
C LEU A 371 3.71 -6.77 -3.28
N ILE A 372 4.73 -7.53 -2.87
CA ILE A 372 5.82 -7.97 -3.74
C ILE A 372 5.80 -9.50 -3.81
N GLN A 373 5.77 -10.04 -5.02
CA GLN A 373 5.84 -11.47 -5.28
C GLN A 373 7.14 -11.75 -6.03
N VAL A 374 7.97 -12.62 -5.47
CA VAL A 374 9.20 -13.08 -6.13
C VAL A 374 8.95 -14.47 -6.70
N ASN A 375 9.16 -14.61 -8.01
CA ASN A 375 9.18 -15.91 -8.64
C ASN A 375 10.53 -16.58 -8.40
N LEU A 376 10.52 -17.62 -7.58
CA LEU A 376 11.74 -18.33 -7.17
C LEU A 376 12.24 -19.32 -8.23
N ASP A 377 11.41 -19.72 -9.20
CA ASP A 377 11.89 -20.53 -10.33
C ASP A 377 12.47 -19.60 -11.40
N PRO A 378 13.80 -19.59 -11.63
CA PRO A 378 14.41 -18.71 -12.62
C PRO A 378 13.94 -18.98 -14.06
N LYS A 379 13.41 -20.19 -14.33
CA LYS A 379 12.91 -20.58 -15.65
C LYS A 379 11.52 -20.03 -15.95
N ASP A 380 10.77 -19.65 -14.91
CA ASP A 380 9.44 -19.07 -15.07
C ASP A 380 9.56 -17.55 -15.25
N ILE A 381 9.52 -17.13 -16.52
CA ILE A 381 9.63 -15.73 -16.91
C ILE A 381 8.22 -15.12 -16.87
N PRO A 382 7.92 -14.22 -15.93
CA PRO A 382 6.59 -13.69 -15.78
C PRO A 382 6.23 -12.76 -16.94
N ASN A 383 4.93 -12.61 -17.20
CA ASN A 383 4.40 -11.81 -18.29
C ASN A 383 3.38 -10.77 -17.77
N VAL A 384 3.15 -9.69 -18.53
CA VAL A 384 2.31 -8.56 -18.09
C VAL A 384 0.91 -8.97 -17.64
N ARG A 385 0.35 -10.08 -18.15
CA ARG A 385 -0.99 -10.55 -17.73
C ARG A 385 -1.02 -11.01 -16.27
N ASP A 386 0.11 -11.41 -15.72
CA ASP A 386 0.21 -11.90 -14.35
C ASP A 386 -0.05 -10.78 -13.33
N VAL A 387 0.25 -9.53 -13.70
CA VAL A 387 0.06 -8.33 -12.85
C VAL A 387 -1.13 -7.47 -13.25
N MET A 388 -1.68 -7.65 -14.45
CA MET A 388 -2.78 -6.84 -14.94
C MET A 388 -4.02 -6.95 -14.02
N PHE A 389 -4.56 -5.82 -13.57
CA PHE A 389 -5.62 -5.73 -12.55
C PHE A 389 -5.24 -6.30 -11.18
N LYS A 390 -3.95 -6.40 -10.85
CA LYS A 390 -3.46 -6.88 -9.55
C LYS A 390 -2.77 -5.77 -8.76
N HIS A 391 -2.81 -5.92 -7.44
CA HIS A 391 -2.28 -4.94 -6.47
C HIS A 391 -0.79 -5.12 -6.15
N HIS A 392 -0.13 -6.12 -6.74
CA HIS A 392 1.24 -6.49 -6.40
C HIS A 392 2.21 -6.23 -7.57
N VAL A 393 3.50 -6.24 -7.25
CA VAL A 393 4.62 -6.32 -8.18
C VAL A 393 5.05 -7.78 -8.28
N VAL A 394 5.35 -8.27 -9.48
CA VAL A 394 6.03 -9.57 -9.68
C VAL A 394 7.47 -9.32 -10.10
N VAL A 395 8.43 -9.95 -9.43
CA VAL A 395 9.85 -9.95 -9.80
C VAL A 395 10.28 -11.39 -10.12
N GLY A 396 10.91 -11.63 -11.26
CA GLY A 396 11.25 -12.98 -11.69
C GLY A 396 12.07 -13.03 -12.97
N GLY A 397 12.11 -14.22 -13.61
CA GLY A 397 12.85 -14.43 -14.85
C GLY A 397 14.36 -14.20 -14.69
N PHE A 398 14.91 -14.57 -13.54
CA PHE A 398 16.32 -14.39 -13.22
C PHE A 398 17.19 -15.17 -14.20
N ASN A 399 18.14 -14.50 -14.84
CA ASN A 399 19.08 -15.16 -15.72
C ASN A 399 20.47 -14.56 -15.54
N VAL A 400 21.46 -15.41 -15.23
CA VAL A 400 22.86 -14.99 -15.09
C VAL A 400 23.70 -15.69 -16.16
N ASP A 401 24.43 -14.90 -16.95
CA ASP A 401 25.46 -15.44 -17.82
C ASP A 401 26.71 -15.82 -16.99
N PRO A 402 27.06 -17.11 -16.86
CA PRO A 402 28.17 -17.55 -16.02
C PRO A 402 29.54 -17.11 -16.54
N LYS A 403 29.65 -16.63 -17.79
CA LYS A 403 30.91 -16.14 -18.36
C LYS A 403 31.14 -14.67 -18.07
N THR A 404 30.08 -13.87 -18.15
CA THR A 404 30.17 -12.40 -18.06
C THR A 404 29.65 -11.84 -16.75
N GLY A 405 28.87 -12.61 -15.98
CA GLY A 405 28.19 -12.13 -14.78
C GLY A 405 26.97 -11.25 -15.08
N ARG A 406 26.55 -11.16 -16.35
CA ARG A 406 25.38 -10.36 -16.73
C ARG A 406 24.11 -10.98 -16.15
N LEU A 407 23.46 -10.25 -15.26
CA LEU A 407 22.15 -10.55 -14.71
C LEU A 407 21.07 -9.86 -15.54
N VAL A 408 20.01 -10.60 -15.86
CA VAL A 408 18.73 -10.07 -16.32
C VAL A 408 17.67 -10.42 -15.29
N VAL A 409 16.83 -9.45 -14.92
CA VAL A 409 15.65 -9.63 -14.06
C VAL A 409 14.46 -8.89 -14.65
N ILE A 410 13.27 -9.48 -14.54
CA ILE A 410 12.01 -8.89 -14.97
C ILE A 410 11.27 -8.37 -13.74
N SER A 411 10.81 -7.12 -13.79
CA SER A 411 9.89 -6.54 -12.80
C SER A 411 8.60 -6.10 -13.50
N LEU A 412 7.47 -6.61 -13.05
CA LEU A 412 6.15 -6.35 -13.62
C LEU A 412 5.25 -5.67 -12.62
N ILE A 413 4.48 -4.67 -13.05
CA ILE A 413 3.48 -4.01 -12.21
C ILE A 413 2.23 -3.66 -13.01
N ASP A 414 1.08 -3.55 -12.34
CA ASP A 414 -0.03 -2.78 -12.91
C ASP A 414 0.23 -1.27 -12.73
N ASN A 415 0.28 -0.52 -13.82
CA ASN A 415 0.64 0.90 -13.80
C ASN A 415 -0.43 1.81 -13.18
N LEU A 416 -1.70 1.38 -13.13
CA LEU A 416 -2.79 2.15 -12.53
C LEU A 416 -3.01 1.77 -11.06
N LEU A 417 -2.69 0.52 -10.68
CA LEU A 417 -2.84 0.00 -9.33
C LEU A 417 -1.54 0.16 -8.52
N LYS A 418 -0.68 -0.86 -8.41
CA LYS A 418 0.56 -0.77 -7.62
C LYS A 418 1.53 0.30 -8.14
N GLY A 419 1.43 0.68 -9.41
CA GLY A 419 2.15 1.82 -9.98
C GLY A 419 1.55 3.20 -9.66
N ALA A 420 0.36 3.27 -9.06
CA ALA A 420 -0.30 4.52 -8.70
C ALA A 420 -1.34 4.38 -7.55
N ALA A 421 -2.58 3.96 -7.85
CA ALA A 421 -3.71 4.03 -6.92
C ALA A 421 -3.59 3.13 -5.68
N THR A 422 -3.13 1.90 -5.86
CA THR A 422 -2.89 0.96 -4.75
C THR A 422 -1.72 1.44 -3.89
N GLN A 423 -0.66 1.94 -4.52
CA GLN A 423 0.48 2.54 -3.81
C GLN A 423 0.01 3.70 -2.93
N ALA A 424 -0.85 4.56 -3.48
CA ALA A 424 -1.40 5.70 -2.77
C ALA A 424 -2.23 5.29 -1.56
N LEU A 425 -3.13 4.31 -1.72
CA LEU A 425 -3.93 3.82 -0.60
C LEU A 425 -3.08 3.11 0.46
N GLN A 426 -2.07 2.33 0.06
CA GLN A 426 -1.13 1.70 1.00
C GLN A 426 -0.37 2.76 1.81
N ASN A 427 0.09 3.82 1.15
CA ASN A 427 0.76 4.95 1.80
C ASN A 427 -0.15 5.68 2.78
N ILE A 428 -1.41 5.93 2.38
CA ILE A 428 -2.43 6.52 3.25
C ILE A 428 -2.65 5.66 4.48
N ASN A 429 -2.86 4.35 4.30
CA ASN A 429 -3.13 3.43 5.39
C ASN A 429 -2.00 3.43 6.44
N ILE A 430 -0.75 3.39 5.97
CA ILE A 430 0.44 3.45 6.84
C ILE A 430 0.47 4.78 7.61
N ALA A 431 0.26 5.91 6.94
CA ALA A 431 0.24 7.23 7.57
C ALA A 431 -0.93 7.42 8.56
N LEU A 432 -2.05 6.75 8.33
CA LEU A 432 -3.19 6.74 9.25
C LEU A 432 -3.03 5.75 10.41
N GLY A 433 -2.01 4.90 10.39
CA GLY A 433 -1.76 3.88 11.41
C GLY A 433 -2.77 2.73 11.39
N VAL A 434 -3.38 2.46 10.24
CA VAL A 434 -4.26 1.30 10.01
C VAL A 434 -3.51 0.21 9.23
N ASP A 435 -4.13 -0.96 9.04
CA ASP A 435 -3.56 -2.04 8.24
C ASP A 435 -3.23 -1.54 6.81
N GLU A 436 -1.98 -1.71 6.36
CA GLU A 436 -1.51 -1.20 5.07
C GLU A 436 -2.30 -1.77 3.87
N LEU A 437 -2.96 -2.92 4.05
CA LEU A 437 -3.78 -3.56 3.01
C LEU A 437 -5.27 -3.24 3.11
N CYS A 438 -5.69 -2.41 4.07
CA CYS A 438 -7.09 -2.03 4.25
C CYS A 438 -7.66 -1.39 2.96
N GLY A 439 -8.82 -1.87 2.50
CA GLY A 439 -9.45 -1.43 1.25
C GLY A 439 -8.74 -1.85 -0.04
N ILE A 440 -7.59 -2.55 0.04
CA ILE A 440 -6.82 -3.03 -1.13
C ILE A 440 -7.11 -4.51 -1.42
N ARG A 441 -7.07 -5.36 -0.40
CA ARG A 441 -7.43 -6.78 -0.55
C ARG A 441 -8.88 -6.98 -0.13
N GLU A 442 -9.58 -7.86 -0.84
CA GLU A 442 -10.86 -8.35 -0.36
C GLU A 442 -10.59 -9.26 0.84
N SER A 443 -11.36 -9.10 1.92
CA SER A 443 -11.34 -10.02 3.05
C SER A 443 -11.70 -11.40 2.52
N SER A 444 -10.72 -12.30 2.48
CA SER A 444 -10.90 -13.71 2.14
C SER A 444 -11.79 -14.42 3.13
#